data_AF-A0A936S9S8-F1
#
_entry.id   AF-A0A936S9S8-F1
#
_cell.length_a   1.000
_cell.length_b   1.000
_cell.length_c   1.000
_cell.angle_alpha   90.00
_cell.angle_beta   90.00
_cell.angle_gamma   90.00
#
_symmetry.space_group_name_H-M   'P 1'
#
loop_
_entity.id
_entity.type
_entity.pdbx_description
1 polymer ?
#
loop_
_entity_poly.entity_id
_entity_poly.type
_entity_poly.pdbx_seq_one_letter_code
_entity_poly.pdbx_strand_id
1 'polypeptide(L)'
;MAVLIFVTLPASAVLAMPDLIVSGASLTRDKSGWFVERITVTVTNACRQPTAGASYVLVTFKENDQSGAKGIYFVGSTVKALKGGESSIQTFDVSMKKIPAETFVYIEADPYKKVAEANESNNWRTLFPDAAGSGPTQDECR
;
A
#
# COMPACT_ATOMS: atom_id res chain seq x y z
N MET A 1 19.44 -50.09 -29.00
CA MET A 1 18.36 -49.09 -28.87
C MET A 1 18.53 -48.42 -27.52
N ALA A 2 18.94 -47.15 -27.49
CA ALA A 2 19.11 -46.38 -26.26
C ALA A 2 17.85 -45.53 -26.03
N VAL A 3 17.18 -45.72 -24.90
CA VAL A 3 16.01 -44.94 -24.49
C VAL A 3 16.53 -43.67 -23.80
N LEU A 4 16.28 -42.52 -24.43
CA LEU A 4 16.63 -41.22 -23.88
C LEU A 4 15.53 -40.78 -22.90
N ILE A 5 15.80 -40.88 -21.60
CA ILE A 5 14.89 -40.41 -20.54
C ILE A 5 15.13 -38.91 -20.36
N PHE A 6 14.15 -38.09 -20.76
CA PHE A 6 14.11 -36.67 -20.41
C PHE A 6 13.74 -36.54 -18.94
N VAL A 7 14.73 -36.39 -18.08
CA VAL A 7 14.52 -35.91 -16.70
C VAL A 7 14.19 -34.43 -16.79
N THR A 8 12.90 -34.09 -16.78
CA THR A 8 12.47 -32.72 -16.52
C THR A 8 12.81 -32.40 -15.07
N LEU A 9 13.87 -31.63 -14.85
CA LEU A 9 14.09 -31.00 -13.54
C LEU A 9 12.85 -30.17 -13.19
N PRO A 10 12.28 -30.29 -11.98
CA PRO A 10 11.26 -29.35 -11.56
C PRO A 10 11.89 -27.96 -11.56
N ALA A 11 11.24 -27.00 -12.22
CA ALA A 11 11.61 -25.61 -12.12
C ALA A 11 11.79 -25.25 -10.64
N SER A 12 12.93 -24.65 -10.29
CA SER A 12 13.19 -24.14 -8.95
C SER A 12 11.97 -23.33 -8.50
N ALA A 13 11.28 -23.81 -7.46
CA ALA A 13 10.22 -23.06 -6.83
C ALA A 13 10.88 -21.85 -6.15
N VAL A 14 10.95 -20.72 -6.85
CA VAL A 14 11.14 -19.42 -6.21
C VAL A 14 10.06 -19.37 -5.13
N LEU A 15 10.48 -19.20 -3.88
CA LEU A 15 9.53 -19.09 -2.78
C LEU A 15 8.68 -17.86 -3.09
N ALA A 16 7.44 -18.07 -3.54
CA ALA A 16 6.56 -16.96 -3.84
C ALA A 16 6.43 -16.13 -2.56
N MET A 17 6.69 -14.83 -2.64
CA MET A 17 6.54 -13.89 -1.54
C MET A 17 5.31 -13.01 -1.80
N PRO A 18 4.57 -12.59 -0.76
CA PRO A 18 3.46 -11.66 -0.95
C PRO A 18 3.97 -10.29 -1.42
N ASP A 19 3.08 -9.42 -1.87
CA ASP A 19 3.45 -8.06 -2.30
C ASP A 19 2.30 -7.10 -1.92
N LEU A 20 2.49 -6.35 -0.84
CA LEU A 20 1.50 -5.42 -0.28
C LEU A 20 1.66 -4.03 -0.89
N ILE A 21 0.70 -3.66 -1.74
CA ILE A 21 0.65 -2.34 -2.36
C ILE A 21 -0.49 -1.50 -1.79
N VAL A 22 -0.33 -0.16 -1.84
CA VAL A 22 -1.44 0.78 -1.67
C VAL A 22 -2.14 0.97 -3.03
N SER A 23 -3.05 0.07 -3.37
CA SER A 23 -3.73 0.05 -4.68
C SER A 23 -4.73 1.20 -4.87
N GLY A 24 -5.30 1.70 -3.77
CA GLY A 24 -6.35 2.71 -3.78
C GLY A 24 -6.12 3.73 -2.66
N ALA A 25 -6.35 5.01 -2.94
CA ALA A 25 -6.41 6.03 -1.90
C ALA A 25 -7.31 7.18 -2.35
N SER A 26 -8.13 7.71 -1.45
CA SER A 26 -8.99 8.86 -1.69
C SER A 26 -9.17 9.70 -0.44
N LEU A 27 -9.48 10.98 -0.66
CA LEU A 27 -9.70 11.97 0.38
C LEU A 27 -11.05 12.63 0.19
N THR A 28 -11.79 12.79 1.28
CA THR A 28 -13.03 13.58 1.32
C THR A 28 -12.76 14.87 2.08
N ARG A 29 -13.17 15.99 1.48
CA ARG A 29 -13.09 17.32 2.11
C ARG A 29 -14.35 17.55 2.94
N ASP A 30 -14.25 18.39 3.96
CA ASP A 30 -15.41 18.81 4.75
C ASP A 30 -16.37 19.66 3.91
N LYS A 31 -17.54 20.02 4.48
CA LYS A 31 -18.58 20.80 3.78
C LYS A 31 -18.06 22.14 3.22
N SER A 32 -17.02 22.70 3.83
CA SER A 32 -16.44 23.98 3.43
C SER A 32 -15.38 23.83 2.34
N GLY A 33 -14.87 22.61 2.10
CA GLY A 33 -13.83 22.32 1.13
C GLY A 33 -12.42 22.64 1.61
N TRP A 34 -12.26 23.28 2.77
CA TRP A 34 -10.98 23.76 3.29
C TRP A 34 -10.17 22.68 4.01
N PHE A 35 -10.85 21.72 4.62
CA PHE A 35 -10.21 20.72 5.46
C PHE A 35 -10.49 19.30 5.01
N VAL A 36 -9.54 18.42 5.30
CA VAL A 36 -9.73 16.98 5.17
C VAL A 36 -10.70 16.49 6.22
N GLU A 37 -11.77 15.81 5.79
CA GLU A 37 -12.71 15.12 6.69
C GLU A 37 -12.29 13.67 6.90
N ARG A 38 -12.00 12.97 5.79
CA ARG A 38 -11.79 11.51 5.79
C ARG A 38 -10.77 11.10 4.75
N ILE A 39 -9.98 10.08 5.06
CA ILE A 39 -9.15 9.36 4.09
C ILE A 39 -9.58 7.90 4.03
N THR A 40 -9.64 7.37 2.81
CA THR A 40 -9.88 5.96 2.53
C THR A 40 -8.67 5.41 1.81
N VAL A 41 -8.16 4.28 2.28
CA VAL A 41 -6.99 3.58 1.72
C VAL A 41 -7.39 2.16 1.39
N THR A 42 -6.95 1.65 0.25
CA THR A 42 -7.06 0.25 -0.14
C THR A 42 -5.67 -0.34 -0.21
N VAL A 43 -5.44 -1.34 0.62
CA VAL A 43 -4.22 -2.15 0.62
C VAL A 43 -4.55 -3.48 -0.05
N THR A 44 -3.69 -3.92 -0.97
CA THR A 44 -3.89 -5.15 -1.74
C THR A 44 -2.65 -6.00 -1.66
N ASN A 45 -2.80 -7.30 -1.46
CA ASN A 45 -1.73 -8.25 -1.78
C ASN A 45 -1.78 -8.48 -3.30
N ALA A 46 -0.89 -7.82 -4.05
CA ALA A 46 -0.85 -7.84 -5.51
C ALA A 46 -0.55 -9.25 -6.04
N CYS A 47 0.28 -10.02 -5.34
CA CYS A 47 0.58 -11.39 -5.72
C CYS A 47 -0.61 -12.32 -5.47
N ARG A 48 -0.81 -13.29 -6.37
CA ARG A 48 -1.90 -14.28 -6.24
C ARG A 48 -1.63 -15.35 -5.19
N GLN A 49 -0.37 -15.56 -4.81
CA GLN A 49 0.11 -16.38 -3.71
C GLN A 49 1.49 -15.84 -3.31
N PRO A 50 1.92 -16.00 -2.05
CA PRO A 50 1.24 -16.55 -0.88
C PRO A 50 0.41 -15.49 -0.15
N THR A 51 -0.21 -15.88 0.98
CA THR A 51 -0.89 -14.97 1.91
C THR A 51 0.12 -14.02 2.57
N ALA A 52 -0.15 -12.72 2.54
CA ALA A 52 0.54 -11.72 3.33
C ALA A 52 0.07 -11.81 4.79
N GLY A 53 1.02 -11.78 5.72
CA GLY A 53 0.71 -11.71 7.15
C GLY A 53 -0.05 -10.44 7.53
N ALA A 54 -0.51 -10.36 8.77
CA ALA A 54 -1.08 -9.12 9.29
C ALA A 54 0.01 -8.03 9.37
N SER A 55 -0.31 -6.84 8.90
CA SER A 55 0.62 -5.70 8.82
C SER A 55 -0.04 -4.42 9.36
N TYR A 56 0.57 -3.27 9.09
CA TYR A 56 0.04 -1.97 9.47
C TYR A 56 -0.04 -1.07 8.25
N VAL A 57 -1.03 -0.21 8.16
CA VAL A 57 -1.04 0.89 7.18
C VAL A 57 -0.86 2.20 7.92
N LEU A 58 0.00 3.07 7.41
CA LEU A 58 0.26 4.39 7.96
C LEU A 58 -0.02 5.46 6.90
N VAL A 59 -0.82 6.44 7.29
CA VAL A 59 -1.10 7.66 6.54
C VAL A 59 -0.38 8.81 7.23
N THR A 60 0.46 9.50 6.48
CA THR A 60 1.25 10.64 6.93
C THR A 60 0.88 11.88 6.14
N PHE A 61 0.39 12.90 6.83
CA PHE A 61 0.18 14.23 6.26
C PHE A 61 1.48 15.03 6.40
N LYS A 62 2.03 15.54 5.30
CA LYS A 62 3.33 16.24 5.27
C LYS A 62 3.18 17.67 4.80
N GLU A 63 4.12 18.51 5.18
CA GLU A 63 4.18 19.92 4.75
C GLU A 63 4.35 20.07 3.23
N ASN A 64 5.08 19.16 2.58
CA ASN A 64 5.27 19.10 1.13
C ASN A 64 5.72 17.69 0.69
N ASP A 65 5.98 17.52 -0.61
CA ASP A 65 6.36 16.27 -1.25
C ASP A 65 7.86 15.93 -1.13
N GLN A 66 8.68 16.83 -0.58
CA GLN A 66 10.12 16.64 -0.52
C GLN A 66 10.50 15.49 0.42
N SER A 67 11.61 14.83 0.08
CA SER A 67 12.24 13.85 0.95
C SER A 67 12.66 14.53 2.26
N GLY A 68 12.32 13.91 3.39
CA GLY A 68 12.57 14.48 4.73
C GLY A 68 11.57 15.55 5.18
N ALA A 69 10.57 15.91 4.36
CA ALA A 69 9.52 16.85 4.78
C ALA A 69 8.82 16.38 6.05
N LYS A 70 8.57 17.32 6.95
CA LYS A 70 8.01 17.05 8.28
C LYS A 70 6.58 16.53 8.16
N GLY A 71 6.28 15.48 8.92
CA GLY A 71 4.91 15.02 9.14
C GLY A 71 4.17 15.92 10.11
N ILE A 72 3.03 16.44 9.68
CA ILE A 72 2.11 17.29 10.45
C ILE A 72 1.22 16.41 11.33
N TYR A 73 0.73 15.31 10.76
CA TYR A 73 -0.17 14.38 11.44
C TYR A 73 -0.01 12.97 10.87
N PHE A 74 -0.23 11.97 11.73
CA PHE A 74 -0.12 10.56 11.39
C PHE A 74 -1.36 9.82 11.88
N VAL A 75 -1.88 8.93 11.07
CA VAL A 75 -2.97 8.01 11.45
C VAL A 75 -2.74 6.67 10.78
N GLY A 76 -3.10 5.57 11.44
CA GLY A 76 -2.91 4.25 10.89
C GLY A 76 -3.74 3.19 11.60
N SER A 77 -3.79 2.01 11.00
CA SER A 77 -4.51 0.86 11.54
C SER A 77 -3.83 -0.45 11.15
N THR A 78 -4.10 -1.50 11.93
CA THR A 78 -3.67 -2.85 11.60
C THR A 78 -4.52 -3.39 10.44
N VAL A 79 -3.84 -3.95 9.45
CA VAL A 79 -4.45 -4.70 8.35
C VAL A 79 -4.34 -6.19 8.68
N LYS A 80 -5.45 -6.91 8.61
CA LYS A 80 -5.44 -8.37 8.81
C LYS A 80 -4.69 -9.05 7.67
N ALA A 81 -4.30 -10.31 7.87
CA ALA A 81 -3.67 -11.11 6.82
C ALA A 81 -4.52 -11.09 5.53
N LEU A 82 -3.86 -10.91 4.38
CA LEU A 82 -4.49 -10.84 3.06
C LEU A 82 -4.04 -12.01 2.22
N LYS A 83 -5.01 -12.82 1.78
CA LYS A 83 -4.75 -13.85 0.77
C LYS A 83 -4.25 -13.19 -0.51
N GLY A 84 -3.60 -13.96 -1.37
CA GLY A 84 -3.14 -13.41 -2.64
C GLY A 84 -4.28 -12.86 -3.49
N GLY A 85 -4.11 -11.64 -4.01
CA GLY A 85 -5.13 -10.86 -4.71
C GLY A 85 -6.18 -10.20 -3.81
N GLU A 86 -6.19 -10.48 -2.50
CA GLU A 86 -7.16 -9.90 -1.58
C GLU A 86 -6.83 -8.44 -1.26
N SER A 87 -7.88 -7.64 -1.01
CA SER A 87 -7.75 -6.23 -0.65
C SER A 87 -8.48 -5.92 0.65
N SER A 88 -7.97 -4.95 1.40
CA SER A 88 -8.59 -4.40 2.60
C SER A 88 -8.73 -2.89 2.49
N ILE A 89 -9.92 -2.40 2.84
CA ILE A 89 -10.23 -0.97 2.88
C ILE A 89 -10.09 -0.47 4.31
N GLN A 90 -9.32 0.60 4.49
CA GLN A 90 -9.10 1.29 5.76
C GLN A 90 -9.61 2.72 5.63
N THR A 91 -10.42 3.15 6.60
CA THR A 91 -11.05 4.47 6.59
C THR A 91 -10.69 5.21 7.87
N PHE A 92 -10.20 6.44 7.73
CA PHE A 92 -9.74 7.27 8.83
C PHE A 92 -10.53 8.59 8.85
N ASP A 93 -11.19 8.86 9.97
CA ASP A 93 -11.80 10.16 10.24
C ASP A 93 -10.74 11.09 10.86
N VAL A 94 -10.50 12.22 10.20
CA VAL A 94 -9.52 13.24 10.64
C VAL A 94 -10.14 14.63 10.74
N SER A 95 -11.48 14.71 10.70
CA SER A 95 -12.26 15.96 10.70
C SER A 95 -11.89 16.92 11.84
N MET A 96 -11.64 16.37 13.03
CA MET A 96 -11.27 17.12 14.23
C MET A 96 -9.85 17.71 14.20
N LYS A 97 -8.99 17.25 13.28
CA LYS A 97 -7.60 17.73 13.16
C LYS A 97 -7.47 18.99 12.32
N LYS A 98 -8.50 19.35 11.54
CA LYS A 98 -8.50 20.54 10.68
C LYS A 98 -7.26 20.63 9.80
N ILE A 99 -6.91 19.50 9.19
CA ILE A 99 -5.80 19.40 8.24
C ILE A 99 -6.23 20.09 6.94
N PRO A 100 -5.46 21.04 6.39
CA PRO A 100 -5.81 21.70 5.13
C PRO A 100 -5.99 20.68 3.99
N ALA A 101 -7.01 20.85 3.16
CA ALA A 101 -7.32 19.93 2.06
C ALA A 101 -6.19 19.85 1.00
N GLU A 102 -5.30 20.85 0.98
CA GLU A 102 -4.14 20.91 0.08
C GLU A 102 -2.89 20.20 0.62
N THR A 103 -2.98 19.60 1.80
CA THR A 103 -1.84 18.94 2.46
C THR A 103 -1.39 17.71 1.67
N PHE A 104 -0.07 17.56 1.47
CA PHE A 104 0.50 16.37 0.85
C PHE A 104 0.28 15.15 1.74
N VAL A 105 -0.15 14.03 1.16
CA VAL A 105 -0.37 12.80 1.91
C VAL A 105 0.52 11.68 1.36
N TYR A 106 1.28 11.06 2.24
CA TYR A 106 2.05 9.87 1.98
C TYR A 106 1.42 8.69 2.72
N ILE A 107 1.20 7.58 2.02
CA ILE A 107 0.51 6.40 2.54
C ILE A 107 1.42 5.22 2.31
N GLU A 108 1.60 4.38 3.32
CA GLU A 108 2.50 3.22 3.27
C GLU A 108 1.83 2.01 3.91
N ALA A 109 1.84 0.89 3.19
CA ALA A 109 1.50 -0.43 3.68
C ALA A 109 2.76 -1.10 4.26
N ASP A 110 2.60 -1.78 5.39
CA ASP A 110 3.68 -2.39 6.15
C ASP A 110 4.94 -1.51 6.40
N PRO A 111 4.79 -0.28 6.93
CA PRO A 111 5.93 0.63 7.14
C PRO A 111 6.98 0.10 8.14
N TYR A 112 6.66 -0.98 8.86
CA TYR A 112 7.55 -1.61 9.84
C TYR A 112 8.22 -2.88 9.29
N LYS A 113 7.98 -3.24 8.02
CA LYS A 113 8.59 -4.39 7.34
C LYS A 113 8.39 -5.70 8.11
N LYS A 114 7.17 -5.92 8.60
CA LYS A 114 6.79 -7.12 9.34
C LYS A 114 6.54 -8.31 8.41
N VAL A 115 6.06 -8.03 7.20
CA VAL A 115 5.86 -9.01 6.13
C VAL A 115 7.05 -8.86 5.19
N ALA A 116 7.75 -9.96 4.94
CA ALA A 116 8.78 -9.96 3.90
C ALA A 116 8.09 -10.11 2.54
N GLU A 117 8.38 -9.19 1.62
CA GLU A 117 7.63 -9.04 0.38
C GLU A 117 8.50 -9.18 -0.87
N ALA A 118 7.86 -9.49 -2.01
CA ALA A 118 8.50 -9.57 -3.31
C ALA A 118 9.17 -8.24 -3.68
N ASN A 119 8.51 -7.12 -3.40
CA ASN A 119 9.06 -5.79 -3.63
C ASN A 119 8.79 -4.82 -2.47
N GLU A 120 9.72 -4.73 -1.53
CA GLU A 120 9.72 -3.77 -0.40
C GLU A 120 9.73 -2.28 -0.80
N SER A 121 9.84 -1.95 -2.09
CA SER A 121 9.92 -0.57 -2.57
C SER A 121 8.61 -0.04 -3.14
N ASN A 122 7.57 -0.86 -3.22
CA ASN A 122 6.30 -0.53 -3.88
C ASN A 122 5.11 -0.38 -2.89
N ASN A 123 5.38 -0.42 -1.58
CA ASN A 123 4.32 -0.43 -0.57
C ASN A 123 3.71 0.94 -0.29
N TRP A 124 4.02 1.96 -1.09
CA TRP A 124 3.65 3.34 -0.80
C TRP A 124 2.94 4.02 -1.96
N ARG A 125 2.15 5.04 -1.63
CA ARG A 125 1.45 5.89 -2.57
C ARG A 125 1.32 7.30 -2.00
N THR A 126 1.31 8.28 -2.87
CA THR A 126 1.06 9.67 -2.50
C THR A 126 -0.29 10.14 -3.04
N LEU A 127 -0.94 11.03 -2.30
CA LEU A 127 -2.08 11.79 -2.79
C LEU A 127 -1.69 13.27 -2.88
N PHE A 128 -1.95 13.84 -4.05
CA PHE A 128 -1.96 15.28 -4.24
C PHE A 128 -3.41 15.76 -4.32
N PRO A 129 -3.67 17.03 -3.95
CA PRO A 129 -5.02 17.60 -3.97
C PRO A 129 -5.69 17.54 -5.36
N ASP A 130 -4.90 17.49 -6.44
CA ASP A 130 -5.36 17.59 -7.84
C ASP A 130 -4.83 16.48 -8.76
N ALA A 131 -4.19 15.43 -8.24
CA ALA A 131 -3.75 14.29 -9.03
C ALA A 131 -4.33 12.98 -8.48
N ALA A 132 -4.86 12.13 -9.37
CA ALA A 132 -5.09 10.73 -9.04
C ALA A 132 -3.76 10.16 -8.52
N GLY A 133 -3.75 9.61 -7.29
CA GLY A 133 -2.51 9.22 -6.64
C GLY A 133 -1.62 8.38 -7.56
N SER A 134 -0.35 8.73 -7.71
CA SER A 134 0.60 7.87 -8.42
C SER A 134 1.09 6.82 -7.45
N GLY A 135 0.71 5.57 -7.68
CA GLY A 135 1.17 4.40 -6.91
C GLY A 135 1.35 3.21 -7.85
N PRO A 136 2.10 2.20 -7.43
CA PRO A 136 2.39 1.04 -8.27
C PRO A 136 1.10 0.30 -8.65
N THR A 137 1.06 -0.19 -9.89
CA THR A 137 -0.01 -1.05 -10.42
C THR A 137 0.40 -2.52 -10.32
N GLN A 138 -0.57 -3.42 -10.28
CA GLN A 138 -0.53 -4.79 -9.76
C GLN A 138 0.43 -5.85 -10.40
N ASP A 139 1.54 -5.48 -11.06
CA ASP A 139 2.22 -6.40 -12.00
C ASP A 139 3.66 -6.86 -11.66
N GLU A 140 4.09 -6.88 -10.40
CA GLU A 140 5.50 -7.19 -10.04
C GLU A 140 5.77 -8.60 -9.50
N CYS A 141 4.79 -9.50 -9.53
CA CYS A 141 4.93 -10.86 -9.00
C CYS A 141 5.53 -11.83 -10.04
N ARG A 142 6.86 -11.79 -10.23
CA ARG A 142 7.61 -12.75 -11.06
C ARG A 142 8.76 -13.41 -10.31
#